data_AF-A0A1F9L0I3-F1
#
_entry.id   AF-A0A1F9L0I3-F1
#
_cell.length_a   1.000
_cell.length_b   1.000
_cell.length_c   1.000
_cell.angle_alpha   90.00
_cell.angle_beta   90.00
_cell.angle_gamma   90.00
#
_symmetry.space_group_name_H-M   'P 1'
#
loop_
_entity.id
_entity.type
_entity.pdbx_description
1 polymer ?
#
loop_
_entity_poly.entity_id
_entity_poly.type
_entity_poly.pdbx_seq_one_letter_code
_entity_poly.pdbx_strand_id
1 'polypeptide(L)' 'MNKPSKSAVSLKELINQAISDLEITPSEYQQIMDHAHADGHIDKEEEALLAQFHAMLNNGTLKRVRE' A
#
# COMPACT_ATOMS: atom_id res chain seq x y z
N MET A 1 -2.14 12.21 19.59
CA MET A 1 -2.56 10.86 19.16
C MET A 1 -3.36 11.04 17.89
N ASN A 2 -2.71 10.91 16.72
CA ASN A 2 -3.40 11.00 15.45
C ASN A 2 -4.14 9.66 15.27
N LYS A 3 -5.46 9.69 15.09
CA LYS A 3 -6.20 8.47 14.74
C LYS A 3 -5.86 8.17 13.28
N PRO A 4 -5.47 6.95 12.93
CA PRO A 4 -5.25 6.61 11.54
C PRO A 4 -6.54 6.85 10.78
N SER A 5 -6.44 7.56 9.66
CA SER A 5 -7.53 7.74 8.70
C SER A 5 -8.05 6.35 8.32
N LYS A 6 -9.37 6.19 8.09
CA LYS A 6 -9.92 4.88 7.70
C LYS A 6 -9.19 4.31 6.46
N SER A 7 -8.81 5.20 5.54
CA SER A 7 -8.01 4.92 4.36
C SER A 7 -6.63 4.33 4.70
N ALA A 8 -5.92 4.90 5.68
CA ALA A 8 -4.63 4.40 6.15
C ALA A 8 -4.70 2.98 6.76
N VAL A 9 -5.81 2.65 7.43
CA VAL A 9 -6.02 1.28 7.96
C VAL A 9 -6.17 0.28 6.82
N SER A 10 -7.04 0.57 5.85
CA SER A 10 -7.24 -0.30 4.69
C SER A 10 -5.99 -0.42 3.81
N LEU A 11 -5.25 0.68 3.63
CA LEU A 11 -3.97 0.70 2.91
C LEU A 11 -2.97 -0.26 3.56
N LYS A 12 -2.84 -0.20 4.88
CA LYS A 12 -1.95 -1.07 5.65
C LYS A 12 -2.36 -2.54 5.54
N GLU A 13 -3.65 -2.85 5.52
CA GLU A 13 -4.13 -4.23 5.35
C GLU A 13 -3.76 -4.77 3.97
N LEU A 14 -3.98 -4.01 2.90
CA LEU A 14 -3.61 -4.40 1.54
C LEU A 14 -2.10 -4.61 1.38
N ILE A 15 -1.29 -3.70 1.93
CA ILE A 15 0.17 -3.82 1.93
C ILE A 15 0.60 -5.07 2.69
N ASN A 16 0.03 -5.34 3.86
CA ASN A 16 0.36 -6.56 4.63
C ASN A 16 -0.03 -7.83 3.88
N GLN A 17 -1.17 -7.84 3.20
CA GLN A 17 -1.61 -8.98 2.41
C GLN A 17 -0.62 -9.28 1.28
N ALA A 18 -0.24 -8.25 0.51
CA ALA A 18 0.77 -8.38 -0.54
C ALA A 18 2.12 -8.88 0.02
N ILE A 19 2.53 -8.41 1.22
CA ILE A 19 3.75 -8.85 1.88
C ILE A 19 3.64 -10.32 2.31
N SER A 20 2.49 -10.76 2.81
CA SER A 20 2.23 -12.15 3.16
C SER A 20 2.28 -13.06 1.92
N ASP A 21 1.75 -12.59 0.80
CA ASP A 21 1.78 -13.32 -0.47
C ASP A 21 3.15 -13.24 -1.16
N LEU A 22 4.02 -12.29 -0.75
CA LEU A 22 5.32 -11.95 -1.37
C LEU A 22 5.21 -11.55 -2.85
N GLU A 23 3.99 -11.34 -3.32
CA GLU A 23 3.62 -11.11 -4.69
C GLU A 23 2.59 -9.99 -4.72
N ILE A 24 2.60 -9.23 -5.80
CA ILE A 24 1.59 -8.21 -6.02
C ILE A 24 1.24 -8.08 -7.49
N THR A 25 -0.06 -8.12 -7.76
CA THR A 25 -0.62 -7.92 -9.09
C THR A 25 -0.75 -6.42 -9.42
N PRO A 26 -0.80 -6.06 -10.71
CA PRO A 26 -1.15 -4.70 -11.14
C PRO A 26 -2.47 -4.22 -10.57
N SER A 27 -3.50 -5.09 -10.53
CA SER A 27 -4.80 -4.78 -9.93
C SER A 27 -4.71 -4.44 -8.44
N GLU A 28 -3.96 -5.21 -7.65
CA GLU A 28 -3.76 -4.92 -6.21
C GLU A 28 -2.95 -3.65 -5.98
N TYR A 29 -1.89 -3.44 -6.77
CA TYR A 29 -1.13 -2.19 -6.74
C TYR A 29 -2.03 -0.99 -7.03
N GLN A 30 -2.92 -1.11 -8.02
CA GLN A 30 -3.85 -0.05 -8.37
C GLN A 30 -4.87 0.19 -7.26
N GLN A 31 -5.36 -0.87 -6.59
CA GLN A 31 -6.25 -0.74 -5.43
C GLN A 31 -5.57 -0.02 -4.25
N ILE A 32 -4.29 -0.33 -3.97
CA ILE A 32 -3.51 0.37 -2.93
C ILE A 32 -3.43 1.87 -3.25
N MET A 33 -3.13 2.21 -4.50
CA MET A 33 -3.05 3.61 -4.94
C MET A 33 -4.41 4.32 -4.92
N ASP A 34 -5.47 3.63 -5.34
CA ASP A 34 -6.83 4.15 -5.31
C ASP A 34 -7.27 4.43 -3.87
N HIS A 35 -7.01 3.50 -2.95
CA HIS A 35 -7.31 3.68 -1.52
C HIS A 35 -6.53 4.82 -0.88
N ALA A 36 -5.24 4.96 -1.19
CA ALA A 36 -4.45 6.09 -0.69
C ALA A 36 -4.94 7.44 -1.24
N HIS A 37 -5.53 7.44 -2.44
CA HIS A 37 -6.04 8.67 -3.08
C HIS A 37 -7.56 8.86 -2.91
N ALA A 38 -8.27 7.91 -2.29
CA ALA A 38 -9.73 7.87 -2.25
C ALA A 38 -10.34 9.06 -1.50
N ASP A 39 -9.67 9.55 -0.46
CA ASP A 39 -10.10 10.73 0.30
C ASP A 39 -9.62 12.05 -0.34
N GLY A 40 -8.90 11.97 -1.48
CA GLY A 40 -8.31 13.13 -2.16
C GLY A 40 -7.17 13.80 -1.39
N HIS A 41 -6.77 13.24 -0.24
CA HIS A 41 -5.72 13.74 0.62
C HIS A 41 -4.87 12.58 1.10
N ILE A 42 -3.56 12.65 0.85
CA ILE A 42 -2.58 11.70 1.39
C ILE A 42 -2.01 12.33 2.66
N ASP A 43 -2.28 11.72 3.80
CA ASP A 43 -1.69 12.15 5.05
C ASP A 43 -0.24 11.63 5.22
N LYS A 44 0.48 12.14 6.23
CA LYS A 44 1.88 11.75 6.47
C LYS A 44 2.03 10.27 6.81
N GLU A 45 1.01 9.62 7.37
CA GLU A 45 1.03 8.20 7.68
C GLU A 45 0.85 7.37 6.40
N GLU A 46 -0.05 7.79 5.51
CA GLU A 46 -0.26 7.18 4.19
C GLU A 46 0.96 7.34 3.29
N GLU A 47 1.57 8.53 3.26
CA GLU A 47 2.82 8.77 2.53
C GLU A 47 3.93 7.83 3.03
N ALA A 48 4.06 7.67 4.34
CA ALA A 48 5.04 6.77 4.93
C ALA A 48 4.76 5.29 4.59
N LEU A 49 3.49 4.87 4.57
CA LEU A 49 3.08 3.51 4.19
C LEU A 49 3.37 3.23 2.71
N LEU A 50 3.01 4.16 1.82
CA LEU A 50 3.30 4.06 0.39
C LEU A 50 4.82 4.02 0.13
N ALA A 51 5.58 4.88 0.81
CA ALA A 51 7.04 4.88 0.71
C ALA A 51 7.64 3.54 1.14
N GLN A 52 7.14 2.95 2.23
CA GLN A 52 7.57 1.64 2.71
C GLN A 52 7.23 0.54 1.70
N PHE A 53 6.01 0.54 1.17
CA PHE A 53 5.56 -0.39 0.16
C PHE A 53 6.41 -0.32 -1.12
N HIS A 54 6.69 0.89 -1.62
CA HIS A 54 7.61 1.09 -2.74
C HIS A 54 9.03 0.64 -2.45
N ALA A 55 9.53 0.86 -1.22
CA ALA A 55 10.83 0.36 -0.81
C ALA A 55 10.88 -1.18 -0.81
N MET A 56 9.79 -1.85 -0.41
CA MET A 56 9.67 -3.31 -0.44
C MET A 56 9.57 -3.89 -1.86
N LEU A 57 8.93 -3.16 -2.77
CA LEU A 57 8.97 -3.47 -4.20
C LEU A 57 10.39 -3.32 -4.78
N ASN A 58 11.08 -2.24 -4.41
CA ASN A 58 12.40 -1.93 -4.94
C ASN A 58 13.50 -2.83 -4.36
N ASN A 59 13.38 -3.24 -3.10
CA ASN A 59 14.33 -4.16 -2.46
C ASN A 59 14.07 -5.64 -2.84
N GLY A 60 12.96 -5.93 -3.54
CA GLY A 60 12.60 -7.28 -3.99
C GLY A 60 11.90 -8.16 -2.95
N THR A 61 11.44 -7.59 -1.83
CA THR A 61 10.59 -8.29 -0.86
C THR A 61 9.22 -8.59 -1.46
N LEU A 62 8.70 -7.67 -2.28
CA LEU A 62 7.48 -7.84 -3.06
C LEU A 62 7.84 -8.07 -4.52
N LYS A 63 7.33 -9.15 -5.11
CA LYS A 63 7.47 -9.42 -6.55
C LYS A 63 6.25 -8.95 -7.31
N ARG A 64 6.46 -8.13 -8.34
CA ARG A 64 5.38 -7.80 -9.28
C ARG A 64 5.13 -8.99 -10.19
N VAL A 65 3.97 -9.60 -10.05
CA VAL A 65 3.49 -10.67 -10.94
C VAL A 65 2.64 -10.06 -12.05
N ARG A 66 2.52 -10.75 -13.18
CA ARG A 66 1.56 -10.39 -14.23
C ARG A 66 0.33 -11.27 -13.98
N GLU A 67 -0.84 -10.65 -13.88
CA GLU A 67 -2.13 -11.36 -13.85
C GLU A 67 -2.33 -12.26 -15.07
#